data_AF-A0A961J607-F1
#
_entry.id   AF-A0A961J607-F1
#
_cell.length_a   1.000
_cell.length_b   1.000
_cell.length_c   1.000
_cell.angle_alpha   90.00
_cell.angle_beta   90.00
_cell.angle_gamma   90.00
#
_symmetry.space_group_name_H-M   'P 1'
#
loop_
_entity.id
_entity.type
_entity.pdbx_description
1 polymer ?
#
loop_
_entity_poly.entity_id
_entity_poly.type
_entity_poly.pdbx_seq_one_letter_code
_entity_poly.pdbx_strand_id
1 'polypeptide(L)' 'MPKIVNLSLVRKQKARADKRAEADANAARHGRTKAQKALEKAQADKARRDLDRHAKE' A
#
# COMPACT_ATOMS: atom_id res chain seq x y z
N MET A 1 32.50 8.80 -24.08
CA MET A 1 31.88 7.76 -24.92
C MET A 1 30.37 7.84 -24.77
N PRO A 2 29.59 8.07 -25.86
CA PRO A 2 28.14 8.09 -25.76
C PRO A 2 27.63 6.67 -25.46
N LYS A 3 26.88 6.52 -24.37
CA LYS A 3 26.28 5.24 -23.97
C LYS A 3 25.06 5.01 -24.86
N ILE A 4 25.17 4.10 -25.83
CA ILE A 4 24.04 3.70 -26.67
C ILE A 4 23.06 2.94 -25.78
N VAL A 5 21.96 3.59 -25.40
CA VAL A 5 20.91 2.99 -24.56
C VAL A 5 19.80 2.43 -25.44
N ASN A 6 19.50 1.15 -25.28
CA ASN A 6 18.39 0.52 -25.98
C ASN A 6 17.07 0.95 -25.33
N LEU A 7 16.35 1.83 -26.00
CA LEU A 7 15.09 2.39 -25.52
C LEU A 7 14.00 1.32 -25.28
N SER A 8 14.03 0.22 -26.06
CA SER A 8 13.10 -0.90 -25.91
C SER A 8 13.35 -1.68 -24.62
N LEU A 9 14.60 -1.85 -24.20
CA LEU A 9 14.93 -2.47 -22.91
C LEU A 9 14.47 -1.58 -21.75
N VAL A 10 14.70 -0.27 -21.84
CA VAL A 10 14.26 0.68 -20.81
C VAL A 10 12.73 0.68 -20.67
N ARG A 11 12.00 0.71 -21.78
CA ARG A 11 10.52 0.61 -21.77
C ARG A 11 10.04 -0.70 -21.14
N LYS A 12 10.67 -1.82 -21.45
CA LYS A 12 10.35 -3.13 -20.83
C LYS A 12 10.64 -3.15 -19.33
N GLN A 13 11.75 -2.55 -18.89
CA GLN A 13 12.07 -2.43 -17.47
C GLN A 13 11.05 -1.57 -16.74
N LYS A 14 10.67 -0.42 -17.30
CA LYS A 14 9.62 0.44 -16.75
C LYS A 14 8.29 -0.29 -16.61
N ALA A 15 7.82 -0.95 -17.67
CA ALA A 15 6.58 -1.72 -17.64
C ALA A 15 6.60 -2.86 -16.60
N ARG A 16 7.76 -3.49 -16.36
CA ARG A 16 7.90 -4.51 -15.31
C ARG A 16 7.90 -3.90 -13.91
N ALA A 17 8.52 -2.73 -13.73
CA ALA A 17 8.53 -2.02 -12.46
C ALA A 17 7.12 -1.54 -12.07
N ASP A 18 6.39 -0.97 -13.01
CA ASP A 18 5.01 -0.50 -12.80
C ASP A 18 4.11 -1.66 -12.37
N LYS A 19 4.18 -2.81 -13.07
CA LYS A 19 3.45 -4.02 -12.69
C LYS A 19 3.80 -4.56 -11.30
N ARG A 20 5.07 -4.46 -10.88
CA ARG A 20 5.48 -4.86 -9.51
C ARG A 20 4.91 -3.91 -8.46
N ALA A 21 4.98 -2.60 -8.69
CA ALA A 21 4.41 -1.62 -7.78
C ALA A 21 2.89 -1.79 -7.61
N GLU A 22 2.17 -2.08 -8.70
CA GLU A 22 0.74 -2.42 -8.65
C GLU A 22 0.49 -3.72 -7.87
N ALA A 23 1.29 -4.75 -8.10
CA ALA A 23 1.19 -6.01 -7.37
C ALA A 23 1.46 -5.84 -5.87
N ASP A 24 2.46 -5.05 -5.49
CA ASP A 24 2.79 -4.76 -4.09
C ASP A 24 1.69 -3.94 -3.42
N ALA A 25 1.13 -2.93 -4.12
CA ALA A 25 -0.02 -2.18 -3.64
C ALA A 25 -1.25 -3.08 -3.45
N ASN A 26 -1.49 -4.01 -4.38
CA ASN A 26 -2.57 -4.97 -4.27
C ASN A 26 -2.30 -6.02 -3.19
N ALA A 27 -1.07 -6.46 -2.97
CA ALA A 27 -0.70 -7.32 -1.86
C ALA A 27 -0.89 -6.61 -0.52
N ALA A 28 -0.57 -5.32 -0.41
CA ALA A 28 -0.83 -4.54 0.80
C ALA A 28 -2.34 -4.30 1.05
N ARG A 29 -3.15 -4.23 -0.01
CA ARG A 29 -4.61 -4.05 0.07
C ARG A 29 -5.37 -5.35 0.33
N HIS A 30 -4.97 -6.42 -0.37
CA HIS A 30 -5.68 -7.71 -0.39
C HIS A 30 -4.98 -8.80 0.44
N GLY A 31 -3.69 -8.67 0.71
CA GLY A 31 -2.91 -9.57 1.56
C GLY A 31 -3.07 -9.31 3.06
N ARG A 32 -3.83 -8.28 3.47
CA ARG A 32 -4.24 -8.17 4.88
C ARG A 32 -5.14 -9.34 5.22
N THR A 33 -4.65 -10.18 6.12
CA THR A 33 -5.40 -11.33 6.62
C THR A 33 -6.62 -10.85 7.40
N LYS A 34 -7.66 -11.70 7.56
CA LYS A 34 -8.85 -11.36 8.36
C LYS A 34 -8.47 -10.89 9.77
N ALA A 35 -7.42 -11.48 10.36
CA ALA A 35 -6.89 -11.09 11.66
C ALA A 35 -6.31 -9.67 11.68
N GLN A 36 -5.53 -9.29 10.67
CA GLN A 36 -4.98 -7.93 10.56
C GLN A 36 -6.07 -6.88 10.33
N LYS A 37 -7.07 -7.18 9.49
CA LYS A 37 -8.23 -6.29 9.30
C LYS A 37 -9.05 -6.11 10.58
N ALA A 38 -9.23 -7.18 11.36
CA ALA A 38 -9.93 -7.12 12.63
C ALA A 38 -9.16 -6.28 13.67
N LEU A 39 -7.84 -6.40 13.69
CA LEU A 39 -6.97 -5.66 14.61
C LEU A 39 -6.94 -4.16 14.26
N GLU A 40 -6.81 -3.79 12.99
CA GLU A 40 -6.95 -2.41 12.52
C GLU A 40 -8.34 -1.84 12.88
N LYS A 41 -9.41 -2.60 12.67
CA LYS A 41 -10.77 -2.16 12.99
C LYS A 41 -10.93 -1.92 14.50
N ALA A 42 -10.46 -2.84 15.33
CA ALA A 42 -10.51 -2.69 16.78
C ALA A 42 -9.70 -1.47 17.27
N GLN A 43 -8.55 -1.20 16.65
CA GLN A 43 -7.75 -0.01 16.93
C GLN A 43 -8.47 1.28 16.50
N ALA A 44 -9.08 1.28 15.31
CA ALA A 44 -9.85 2.43 14.83
C ALA A 44 -11.09 2.71 15.69
N ASP A 45 -11.80 1.66 16.11
CA ASP A 45 -12.96 1.77 16.99
C ASP A 45 -12.57 2.28 18.39
N LYS A 46 -11.41 1.84 18.92
CA LYS A 46 -10.86 2.38 20.17
C LYS A 46 -10.52 3.86 20.03
N ALA A 47 -9.80 4.24 18.97
CA ALA A 47 -9.44 5.63 18.73
C ALA A 47 -10.67 6.54 18.59
N ARG A 48 -11.73 6.06 17.91
CA ARG A 48 -13.01 6.77 17.84
C ARG A 48 -13.65 6.95 19.21
N ARG A 49 -13.72 5.90 20.02
CA ARG A 49 -14.27 5.99 21.39
C ARG A 49 -13.48 6.94 22.26
N ASP A 50 -12.15 6.93 22.16
CA ASP A 50 -11.28 7.82 22.92
C ASP A 50 -11.53 9.28 22.51
N LEU A 51 -11.67 9.56 21.21
CA LEU A 51 -12.03 10.90 20.71
C LEU A 51 -13.44 11.33 21.10
N ASP A 52 -14.43 10.44 20.97
CA ASP A 52 -15.82 10.70 21.35
C ASP A 52 -15.95 10.96 22.86
N ARG A 53 -15.13 10.30 23.68
CA ARG A 53 -15.03 10.55 25.12
C ARG A 53 -14.45 11.94 25.39
N HIS A 54 -13.36 12.30 24.70
CA HIS A 54 -12.76 13.63 24.82
C HIS A 54 -13.67 14.77 24.33
N ALA A 55 -14.57 14.50 23.38
CA ALA A 55 -15.52 15.50 22.89
C ALA A 55 -16.75 15.70 23.79
N LYS A 56 -16.96 14.84 24.80
CA LYS A 56 -18.08 14.90 25.74
C LYS A 56 -17.72 15.46 27.11
N GLU A 57 -16.44 15.68 27.39
CA GLU A 57 -15.95 16.49 28.53
C GLU A 57 -15.83 17.96 28.13
#